data_AF-A0A815TLV1-F1
#
_entry.id   AF-A0A815TLV1-F1
#
_cell.length_a   1.000
_cell.length_b   1.000
_cell.length_c   1.000
_cell.angle_alpha   90.00
_cell.angle_beta   90.00
_cell.angle_gamma   90.00
#
_symmetry.space_group_name_H-M   'P 1'
#
loop_
_entity.id
_entity.type
_entity.pdbx_description
1 polymer ?
#
loop_
_entity_poly.entity_id
_entity_poly.type
_entity_poly.pdbx_seq_one_letter_code
_entity_poly.pdbx_strand_id
1 'polypeptide(L)'
;MFLGKPVHRPNEPSKTKPQPSTTKCQKVTLKALNSIKRWIKKESFVSVNIIGGDTVQITTTVEQASKCFSIEFHPYKNSNTGRTIHRIFNDICLPDEISEYVEFHLRLNDFRQIYKNPSKSHETIRSTTVDELDSDTTITTVAAADVIETKPYIIPQFLKKYYNIPEVLKNDPSSVISQGALEFLGFYYSEQDLRFYGKLLELPIKLLKKNHIRGSNNQSNPGANSMTDIEQMAGLNPAAETWYFNYDKSFNSSFGENFFTTTRLLNQLDDIPQVLTISYFEPEIGICSTVSNCDDKTLSAAEKYIDRTNLEFMKLAMRGITVLVLSGSSGANGFGGNNETVNCTNKVFYPGYPGSSSFITSVGATELINMRYETLPHQPSICSDKTA
;
A
#
# COMPACT_ATOMS: atom_id res chain seq x y z
N MET A 1 -2.28 -17.05 -23.12
CA MET A 1 -1.02 -17.77 -23.40
C MET A 1 0.04 -16.70 -23.60
N PHE A 2 0.88 -16.46 -22.59
CA PHE A 2 2.06 -15.61 -22.73
C PHE A 2 3.28 -16.52 -22.62
N LEU A 3 4.07 -16.57 -23.68
CA LEU A 3 5.32 -17.32 -23.77
C LEU A 3 6.46 -16.35 -23.47
N GLY A 4 7.30 -16.68 -22.49
CA GLY A 4 8.60 -16.03 -22.24
C GLY A 4 8.67 -15.21 -20.95
N LYS A 5 9.80 -15.33 -20.23
CA LYS A 5 10.17 -14.41 -19.14
C LYS A 5 10.33 -13.00 -19.73
N PRO A 6 9.68 -11.96 -19.18
CA PRO A 6 9.98 -10.58 -19.56
C PRO A 6 11.43 -10.28 -19.17
N VAL A 7 12.30 -10.08 -20.16
CA VAL A 7 13.63 -9.52 -19.95
C VAL A 7 13.53 -8.04 -20.26
N HIS A 8 13.65 -7.18 -19.26
CA HIS A 8 13.80 -5.75 -19.50
C HIS A 8 15.09 -5.55 -20.32
N ARG A 9 14.95 -5.10 -21.57
CA ARG A 9 16.09 -4.79 -22.43
C ARG A 9 16.45 -3.32 -22.22
N PRO A 10 17.65 -2.99 -21.70
CA PRO A 10 18.06 -1.61 -21.44
C PRO A 10 18.15 -0.72 -22.69
N ASN A 11 18.16 -1.31 -23.89
CA ASN A 11 18.50 -0.64 -25.15
C ASN A 11 17.29 -0.39 -26.08
N GLU A 12 16.05 -0.64 -25.64
CA GLU A 12 14.87 -0.17 -26.37
C GLU A 12 14.43 1.20 -25.84
N PRO A 13 14.11 2.18 -26.71
CA PRO A 13 13.67 3.49 -26.26
C PRO A 13 12.43 3.34 -25.38
N SER A 14 12.58 3.70 -24.11
CA SER A 14 11.48 3.80 -23.16
C SER A 14 10.40 4.71 -23.75
N LYS A 15 9.17 4.20 -23.85
CA LYS A 15 8.04 5.06 -24.16
C LYS A 15 7.86 6.00 -22.97
N THR A 16 8.00 7.31 -23.21
CA THR A 16 7.97 8.36 -22.17
C THR A 16 6.64 8.49 -21.43
N LYS A 17 5.58 7.80 -21.89
CA LYS A 17 4.26 7.79 -21.26
C LYS A 17 3.83 6.37 -20.90
N PRO A 18 3.17 6.18 -19.72
CA PRO A 18 2.51 4.95 -19.38
C PRO A 18 1.64 4.45 -20.54
N GLN A 19 1.72 3.15 -20.84
CA GLN A 19 0.81 2.56 -21.81
C GLN A 19 -0.62 2.53 -21.23
N PRO A 20 -1.66 2.62 -22.08
CA PRO A 20 -3.06 2.57 -21.64
C PRO A 20 -3.43 1.25 -20.96
N SER A 21 -4.65 1.19 -20.42
CA SER A 21 -5.23 0.02 -19.74
C SER A 21 -4.94 -1.32 -20.44
N THR A 22 -4.51 -2.34 -19.68
CA THR A 22 -4.23 -3.69 -20.24
C THR A 22 -5.49 -4.54 -20.44
N THR A 23 -6.67 -4.00 -20.11
CA THR A 23 -7.95 -4.75 -20.10
C THR A 23 -8.23 -5.47 -21.41
N LYS A 24 -7.88 -4.91 -22.57
CA LYS A 24 -8.11 -5.54 -23.88
C LYS A 24 -7.23 -6.77 -24.16
N CYS A 25 -6.10 -6.90 -23.45
CA CYS A 25 -5.13 -7.99 -23.61
C CYS A 25 -5.39 -9.15 -22.64
N GLN A 26 -6.26 -8.96 -21.65
CA GLN A 26 -6.65 -9.99 -20.70
C GLN A 26 -7.88 -10.72 -21.24
N LYS A 27 -7.75 -12.02 -21.51
CA LYS A 27 -8.86 -12.85 -21.97
C LYS A 27 -8.84 -14.19 -21.24
N VAL A 28 -9.93 -14.48 -20.55
CA VAL A 28 -10.28 -15.85 -20.14
C VAL A 28 -10.75 -16.65 -21.34
N THR A 29 -10.62 -17.97 -21.28
CA THR A 29 -11.08 -18.84 -22.36
C THR A 29 -12.60 -18.73 -22.53
N LEU A 30 -13.09 -18.89 -23.77
CA LEU A 30 -14.53 -18.86 -24.03
C LEU A 30 -15.26 -19.99 -23.27
N LYS A 31 -14.59 -21.14 -23.09
CA LYS A 31 -15.08 -22.26 -22.27
C LYS A 31 -15.32 -21.82 -20.82
N ALA A 32 -14.30 -21.22 -20.17
CA ALA A 32 -14.41 -20.71 -18.81
C ALA A 32 -15.53 -19.67 -18.66
N LEU A 33 -15.57 -18.69 -19.57
CA LEU A 33 -16.57 -17.62 -19.54
C LEU A 33 -17.99 -18.17 -19.68
N ASN A 34 -18.20 -19.15 -20.56
CA ASN A 34 -19.51 -19.75 -20.78
C ASN A 34 -19.95 -20.60 -19.58
N SER A 35 -19.04 -21.38 -18.99
CA SER A 35 -19.33 -22.17 -17.79
C SER A 35 -19.70 -21.26 -16.62
N ILE A 36 -18.91 -20.23 -16.34
CA ILE A 36 -19.16 -19.24 -15.29
C ILE A 36 -20.50 -18.52 -15.51
N LYS A 37 -20.80 -18.05 -16.74
CA LYS A 37 -22.08 -17.40 -17.06
C LYS A 37 -23.28 -18.32 -16.86
N ARG A 38 -23.14 -19.60 -17.21
CA ARG A 38 -24.20 -20.60 -17.03
C ARG A 38 -24.48 -20.82 -15.54
N TRP A 39 -23.43 -21.00 -14.76
CA TRP A 39 -23.52 -21.15 -13.31
C TRP A 39 -24.17 -19.92 -12.65
N ILE A 40 -23.70 -18.70 -12.96
CA ILE A 40 -24.29 -17.45 -12.45
C ILE A 40 -25.80 -17.37 -12.74
N LYS A 41 -26.21 -17.70 -13.98
CA LYS A 41 -27.62 -17.67 -14.38
C LYS A 41 -28.45 -18.71 -13.63
N LYS A 42 -27.89 -19.89 -13.38
CA LYS A 42 -28.54 -20.98 -12.65
C LYS A 42 -28.78 -20.61 -11.19
N GLU A 43 -27.76 -20.07 -10.52
CA GLU A 43 -27.87 -19.75 -9.09
C GLU A 43 -28.75 -18.52 -8.83
N SER A 44 -28.87 -17.59 -9.78
CA SER A 44 -29.70 -16.37 -9.62
C SER A 44 -29.25 -15.51 -8.43
N PHE A 45 -27.97 -15.13 -8.42
CA PHE A 45 -27.41 -14.22 -7.42
C PHE A 45 -28.07 -12.83 -7.44
N VAL A 46 -28.02 -12.12 -6.31
CA VAL A 46 -28.59 -10.77 -6.16
C VAL A 46 -27.97 -9.79 -7.16
N SER A 47 -26.64 -9.82 -7.32
CA SER A 47 -25.97 -9.11 -8.40
C SER A 47 -24.63 -9.75 -8.75
N VAL A 48 -24.22 -9.60 -10.01
CA VAL A 48 -22.93 -10.10 -10.50
C VAL A 48 -22.28 -9.06 -11.39
N ASN A 49 -21.02 -8.74 -11.10
CA ASN A 49 -20.19 -7.85 -11.90
C ASN A 49 -18.96 -8.61 -12.42
N ILE A 50 -18.71 -8.53 -13.72
CA ILE A 50 -17.45 -9.00 -14.31
C ILE A 50 -16.49 -7.82 -14.35
N ILE A 51 -15.46 -7.86 -13.52
CA ILE A 51 -14.46 -6.80 -13.40
C ILE A 51 -13.25 -7.22 -14.23
N GLY A 52 -12.79 -6.37 -15.14
CA GLY A 52 -11.57 -6.60 -15.96
C GLY A 52 -11.56 -7.85 -16.84
N GLY A 53 -12.71 -8.54 -16.98
CA GLY A 53 -12.87 -9.72 -17.83
C GLY A 53 -12.55 -11.06 -17.15
N ASP A 54 -11.73 -11.10 -16.11
CA ASP A 54 -11.20 -12.30 -15.45
C ASP A 54 -11.37 -12.25 -13.91
N THR A 55 -12.35 -11.49 -13.41
CA THR A 55 -12.81 -11.51 -12.02
C THR A 55 -14.32 -11.39 -11.96
N VAL A 56 -14.97 -12.23 -11.16
CA VAL A 56 -16.41 -12.22 -10.95
C VAL A 56 -16.67 -11.77 -9.52
N GLN A 57 -17.29 -10.61 -9.36
CA GLN A 57 -17.78 -10.16 -8.06
C GLN A 57 -19.26 -10.52 -7.93
N ILE A 58 -19.61 -11.24 -6.87
CA ILE A 58 -20.96 -11.72 -6.61
C ILE A 58 -21.49 -11.09 -5.33
N THR A 59 -22.70 -10.55 -5.39
CA THR A 59 -23.49 -10.20 -4.20
C THR A 59 -24.59 -11.23 -4.05
N THR A 60 -24.72 -11.80 -2.85
CA THR A 60 -25.65 -12.89 -2.55
C THR A 60 -25.99 -12.90 -1.05
N THR A 61 -26.94 -13.74 -0.63
CA THR A 61 -27.26 -13.96 0.78
C THR A 61 -26.32 -14.99 1.40
N VAL A 62 -26.18 -14.96 2.72
CA VAL A 62 -25.41 -15.99 3.48
C VAL A 62 -25.95 -17.39 3.17
N GLU A 63 -27.27 -17.57 3.17
CA GLU A 63 -27.95 -18.83 2.88
C GLU A 63 -27.58 -19.38 1.49
N GLN A 64 -27.63 -18.52 0.47
CA GLN A 64 -27.31 -18.93 -0.91
C GLN A 64 -25.82 -19.25 -1.07
N ALA A 65 -24.92 -18.45 -0.49
CA ALA A 65 -23.48 -18.73 -0.50
C ALA A 65 -23.16 -20.05 0.21
N SER A 66 -23.76 -20.29 1.38
CA SER A 66 -23.64 -21.56 2.13
C SER A 66 -24.03 -22.76 1.29
N LYS A 67 -25.14 -22.66 0.55
CA LYS A 67 -25.59 -23.73 -0.34
C LYS A 67 -24.67 -23.93 -1.55
N CYS A 68 -24.25 -22.85 -2.20
CA CYS A 68 -23.44 -22.91 -3.43
C CYS A 68 -22.05 -23.51 -3.18
N PHE A 69 -21.46 -23.19 -2.03
CA PHE A 69 -20.07 -23.51 -1.73
C PHE A 69 -19.90 -24.56 -0.62
N SER A 70 -21.01 -25.11 -0.11
CA SER A 70 -21.02 -26.04 1.03
C SER A 70 -20.27 -25.49 2.24
N ILE A 71 -20.54 -24.24 2.59
CA ILE A 71 -19.85 -23.49 3.66
C ILE A 71 -20.78 -23.05 4.78
N GLU A 72 -20.20 -22.86 5.96
CA GLU A 72 -20.89 -22.30 7.12
C GLU A 72 -20.26 -20.95 7.51
N PHE A 73 -21.09 -19.92 7.59
CA PHE A 73 -20.67 -18.60 8.07
C PHE A 73 -20.86 -18.50 9.57
N HIS A 74 -19.82 -18.01 10.26
CA HIS A 74 -19.86 -17.69 11.66
C HIS A 74 -19.77 -16.16 11.87
N PRO A 75 -20.50 -15.60 12.85
CA PRO A 75 -20.35 -14.20 13.23
C PRO A 75 -19.11 -14.01 14.11
N TYR A 76 -18.26 -13.06 13.73
CA TYR A 76 -17.09 -12.66 14.49
C TYR A 76 -17.23 -11.21 14.92
N LYS A 77 -17.28 -10.99 16.24
CA LYS A 77 -17.37 -9.66 16.83
C LYS A 77 -15.98 -9.17 17.21
N ASN A 78 -15.58 -8.03 16.68
CA ASN A 78 -14.35 -7.38 17.08
C ASN A 78 -14.50 -6.79 18.49
N SER A 79 -13.59 -7.14 19.41
CA SER A 79 -13.64 -6.70 20.81
C SER A 79 -13.41 -5.20 20.99
N ASN A 80 -12.63 -4.57 20.11
CA ASN A 80 -12.29 -3.15 20.22
C ASN A 80 -13.37 -2.23 19.63
N THR A 81 -13.95 -2.60 18.47
CA THR A 81 -14.93 -1.75 17.76
C THR A 81 -16.37 -2.18 17.98
N GLY A 82 -16.59 -3.38 18.53
CA GLY A 82 -17.92 -3.97 18.69
C GLY A 82 -18.58 -4.41 17.38
N ARG A 83 -17.93 -4.21 16.22
CA ARG A 83 -18.48 -4.57 14.90
C ARG A 83 -18.43 -6.07 14.67
N THR A 84 -19.48 -6.59 14.05
CA THR A 84 -19.58 -8.01 13.67
C THR A 84 -19.40 -8.16 12.16
N ILE A 85 -18.57 -9.12 11.76
CA ILE A 85 -18.43 -9.59 10.39
C ILE A 85 -18.80 -11.07 10.31
N HIS A 86 -19.12 -11.56 9.12
CA HIS A 86 -19.39 -12.99 8.89
C HIS A 86 -18.25 -13.57 8.05
N ARG A 87 -17.66 -14.67 8.52
CA ARG A 87 -16.56 -15.37 7.86
C ARG A 87 -16.73 -16.87 7.97
N ILE A 88 -16.06 -17.60 7.09
CA ILE A 88 -15.94 -19.04 7.15
C ILE A 88 -14.57 -19.39 7.74
N PHE A 89 -14.49 -20.53 8.41
CA PHE A 89 -13.22 -21.07 8.90
C PHE A 89 -12.68 -22.19 8.02
N ASN A 90 -13.56 -22.90 7.32
CA ASN A 90 -13.20 -24.02 6.46
C ASN A 90 -13.01 -23.57 5.02
N ASP A 91 -12.49 -24.47 4.19
CA ASP A 91 -12.42 -24.29 2.75
C ASP A 91 -13.79 -24.26 2.08
N ILE A 92 -13.82 -23.71 0.88
CA ILE A 92 -14.99 -23.77 0.02
C ILE A 92 -14.95 -25.04 -0.86
N CYS A 93 -16.13 -25.58 -1.16
CA CYS A 93 -16.31 -26.54 -2.25
C CYS A 93 -16.85 -25.80 -3.46
N LEU A 94 -16.07 -25.69 -4.53
CA LEU A 94 -16.54 -25.11 -5.78
C LEU A 94 -17.38 -26.13 -6.55
N PRO A 95 -18.50 -25.71 -7.18
CA PRO A 95 -19.23 -26.57 -8.11
C PRO A 95 -18.33 -27.07 -9.24
N ASP A 96 -18.47 -28.35 -9.62
CA ASP A 96 -17.66 -29.01 -10.66
C ASP A 96 -17.63 -28.23 -11.98
N GLU A 97 -18.71 -27.53 -12.32
CA GLU A 97 -18.81 -26.74 -13.55
C GLU A 97 -17.90 -25.50 -13.58
N ILE A 98 -17.44 -25.01 -12.42
CA ILE A 98 -16.54 -23.86 -12.31
C ILE A 98 -15.20 -24.16 -11.63
N SER A 99 -15.04 -25.31 -10.98
CA SER A 99 -13.87 -25.61 -10.15
C SER A 99 -12.55 -25.57 -10.92
N GLU A 100 -12.53 -25.96 -12.19
CA GLU A 100 -11.34 -25.89 -13.05
C GLU A 100 -10.96 -24.45 -13.50
N TYR A 101 -11.84 -23.47 -13.30
CA TYR A 101 -11.66 -22.09 -13.79
C TYR A 101 -11.44 -21.03 -12.70
N VAL A 102 -11.66 -21.38 -11.44
CA VAL A 102 -11.51 -20.46 -10.31
C VAL A 102 -10.16 -20.71 -9.64
N GLU A 103 -9.32 -19.69 -9.63
CA GLU A 103 -7.98 -19.77 -9.02
C GLU A 103 -8.05 -19.67 -7.49
N PHE A 104 -8.79 -18.68 -6.97
CA PHE A 104 -9.01 -18.44 -5.55
C PHE A 104 -10.27 -17.59 -5.34
N HIS A 105 -10.69 -17.43 -4.09
CA HIS A 105 -11.74 -16.50 -3.68
C HIS A 105 -11.21 -15.48 -2.67
N LEU A 106 -11.97 -14.40 -2.47
CA LEU A 106 -11.68 -13.35 -1.48
C LEU A 106 -12.94 -13.11 -0.63
N ARG A 107 -12.80 -12.40 0.49
CA ARG A 107 -13.89 -11.97 1.41
C ARG A 107 -14.53 -13.05 2.29
N LEU A 108 -14.16 -14.32 2.13
CA LEU A 108 -14.80 -15.43 2.85
C LEU A 108 -14.08 -15.78 4.16
N ASN A 109 -12.75 -15.84 4.17
CA ASN A 109 -11.94 -16.25 5.33
C ASN A 109 -11.21 -15.08 6.01
N ASP A 110 -11.04 -13.97 5.30
CA ASP A 110 -10.05 -12.94 5.60
C ASP A 110 -10.53 -11.92 6.63
N PHE A 111 -9.72 -11.66 7.64
CA PHE A 111 -10.03 -10.66 8.67
C PHE A 111 -9.35 -9.34 8.35
N ARG A 112 -10.04 -8.23 8.64
CA ARG A 112 -9.40 -6.92 8.62
C ARG A 112 -8.37 -6.84 9.74
N GLN A 113 -7.13 -6.54 9.39
CA GLN A 113 -6.15 -6.12 10.37
C GLN A 113 -6.52 -4.74 10.90
N ILE A 114 -6.84 -4.68 12.19
CA ILE A 114 -7.09 -3.42 12.88
C ILE A 114 -5.78 -3.03 13.55
N TYR A 115 -5.02 -2.19 12.87
CA TYR A 115 -3.91 -1.51 13.50
C TYR A 115 -4.49 -0.51 14.49
N LYS A 116 -4.15 -0.66 15.78
CA LYS A 116 -4.27 0.46 16.70
C LYS A 116 -3.35 1.53 16.13
N ASN A 117 -3.90 2.72 15.90
CA ASN A 117 -3.10 3.87 15.49
C ASN A 117 -1.91 3.92 16.45
N PRO A 118 -0.65 3.76 16.00
CA PRO A 118 0.48 3.72 16.90
C PRO A 118 0.41 4.99 17.74
N SER A 119 0.39 4.78 19.06
CA SER A 119 -0.02 5.75 20.06
C SER A 119 0.84 7.01 20.02
N LYS A 120 0.57 8.00 19.16
CA LYS A 120 1.26 9.31 19.11
C LYS A 120 2.80 9.26 19.28
N SER A 121 3.45 8.13 19.00
CA SER A 121 4.86 7.90 19.35
C SER A 121 5.79 8.30 18.21
N HIS A 122 5.21 8.62 17.06
CA HIS A 122 5.80 9.60 16.17
C HIS A 122 5.28 10.95 16.65
N GLU A 123 6.16 11.75 17.25
CA GLU A 123 5.97 13.18 17.40
C GLU A 123 5.91 13.81 16.00
N THR A 124 4.83 13.55 15.27
CA THR A 124 4.41 14.49 14.22
C THR A 124 4.11 15.78 14.95
N ILE A 125 4.91 16.81 14.70
CA ILE A 125 4.60 18.20 15.04
C ILE A 125 3.27 18.47 14.34
N ARG A 126 2.16 18.30 15.07
CA ARG A 126 0.84 18.66 14.59
C ARG A 126 0.78 20.18 14.59
N SER A 127 0.07 20.74 13.61
CA SER A 127 -0.32 22.14 13.59
C SER A 127 -1.16 22.46 14.85
N THR A 128 -0.53 22.72 15.98
CA THR A 128 -1.06 23.68 16.95
C THR A 128 -1.08 25.01 16.22
N THR A 129 -2.23 25.66 16.24
CA THR A 129 -2.40 27.04 15.78
C THR A 129 -1.20 27.87 16.24
N VAL A 130 -0.51 28.52 15.32
CA VAL A 130 0.74 29.29 15.54
C VAL A 130 0.50 30.57 16.38
N ASP A 131 -0.62 30.65 17.09
CA ASP A 131 -1.08 31.87 17.77
C ASP A 131 -0.92 31.82 19.30
N GLU A 132 -0.38 30.75 19.90
CA GLU A 132 -0.10 30.70 21.35
C GLU A 132 1.32 30.19 21.64
N LEU A 133 2.31 30.99 21.25
CA LEU A 133 3.60 31.06 21.95
C LEU A 133 3.60 32.41 22.70
N ASP A 134 2.74 32.50 23.72
CA ASP A 134 2.79 33.63 24.64
C ASP A 134 3.89 33.37 25.68
N SER A 135 4.70 34.42 25.85
CA SER A 135 5.81 34.49 26.78
C SER A 135 5.32 34.31 28.21
N ASP A 136 5.91 33.37 28.96
CA ASP A 136 6.44 33.56 30.32
C ASP A 136 6.45 32.20 31.04
N THR A 137 7.60 31.52 31.07
CA THR A 137 7.84 30.49 32.09
C THR A 137 9.32 30.47 32.42
N THR A 138 9.60 30.82 33.66
CA THR A 138 10.92 30.95 34.27
C THR A 138 11.66 29.61 34.27
N ILE A 139 12.78 29.56 33.53
CA ILE A 139 13.69 28.42 33.51
C ILE A 139 14.55 28.45 34.79
N THR A 140 14.28 27.55 35.73
CA THR A 140 15.22 27.21 36.80
C THR A 140 16.42 26.50 36.22
N THR A 141 17.60 27.08 36.44
CA THR A 141 18.91 26.56 36.02
C THR A 141 19.18 25.17 36.57
N VAL A 142 19.25 24.16 35.71
CA VAL A 142 19.89 22.87 36.00
C VAL A 142 21.20 22.78 35.22
N ALA A 143 22.22 22.28 35.92
CA ALA A 143 23.62 22.34 35.55
C ALA A 143 23.95 21.64 34.22
N ALA A 144 24.96 22.19 33.55
CA ALA A 144 25.57 21.65 32.35
C ALA A 144 26.15 20.25 32.58
N ALA A 145 25.48 19.20 32.09
CA ALA A 145 26.06 17.94 31.59
C ALA A 145 24.94 16.94 31.28
N ASP A 146 24.08 17.26 30.31
CA ASP A 146 23.37 16.24 29.53
C ASP A 146 23.23 16.82 28.13
N VAL A 147 24.03 16.30 27.20
CA VAL A 147 23.80 16.53 25.78
C VAL A 147 22.47 15.83 25.51
N ILE A 148 21.39 16.60 25.43
CA ILE A 148 20.17 16.13 24.77
C ILE A 148 20.62 15.72 23.39
N GLU A 149 20.72 14.41 23.15
CA GLU A 149 21.01 13.83 21.85
C GLU A 149 19.78 14.13 20.97
N THR A 150 19.71 15.36 20.47
CA THR A 150 18.66 15.77 19.53
C THR A 150 18.90 14.96 18.26
N LYS A 151 18.09 13.91 18.09
CA LYS A 151 18.14 13.06 16.90
C LYS A 151 17.98 13.97 15.67
N PRO A 152 18.91 13.97 14.71
CA PRO A 152 18.81 14.84 13.55
C PRO A 152 17.54 14.54 12.76
N TYR A 153 16.80 15.59 12.38
CA TYR A 153 15.68 15.44 11.46
C TYR A 153 16.18 15.03 10.07
N ILE A 154 15.62 13.94 9.52
CA ILE A 154 15.85 13.54 8.13
C ILE A 154 14.84 14.26 7.24
N ILE A 155 15.28 15.35 6.62
CA ILE A 155 14.45 16.20 5.77
C ILE A 155 14.84 16.05 4.28
N PRO A 156 13.94 16.38 3.33
CA PRO A 156 14.21 16.27 1.90
C PRO A 156 15.49 16.96 1.43
N GLN A 157 15.81 18.14 1.98
CA GLN A 157 17.03 18.89 1.64
C GLN A 157 18.29 18.10 2.00
N PHE A 158 18.30 17.47 3.18
CA PHE A 158 19.38 16.59 3.61
C PHE A 158 19.48 15.37 2.68
N LEU A 159 18.35 14.71 2.40
CA LEU A 159 18.33 13.53 1.51
C LEU A 159 18.83 13.87 0.10
N LYS A 160 18.45 15.03 -0.44
CA LYS A 160 18.92 15.48 -1.75
C LYS A 160 20.44 15.64 -1.77
N LYS A 161 20.99 16.32 -0.76
CA LYS A 161 22.43 16.50 -0.65
C LYS A 161 23.16 15.16 -0.45
N TYR A 162 22.68 14.34 0.48
CA TYR A 162 23.30 13.07 0.85
C TYR A 162 23.34 12.07 -0.31
N TYR A 163 22.24 11.97 -1.06
CA TYR A 163 22.13 11.08 -2.22
C TYR A 163 22.48 11.74 -3.56
N ASN A 164 23.05 12.96 -3.54
CA ASN A 164 23.41 13.73 -4.75
C ASN A 164 22.23 13.89 -5.74
N ILE A 165 21.02 14.08 -5.22
CA ILE A 165 19.83 14.39 -6.02
C ILE A 165 19.92 15.87 -6.43
N PRO A 166 19.81 16.19 -7.73
CA PRO A 166 19.86 17.58 -8.18
C PRO A 166 18.75 18.42 -7.56
N GLU A 167 19.08 19.62 -7.07
CA GLU A 167 18.10 20.57 -6.51
C GLU A 167 17.05 20.99 -7.54
N VAL A 168 17.50 21.18 -8.77
CA VAL A 168 16.65 21.44 -9.93
C VAL A 168 16.68 20.19 -10.81
N LEU A 169 15.60 19.40 -10.72
CA LEU A 169 15.37 18.31 -11.66
C LEU A 169 15.06 18.92 -13.03
N LYS A 170 15.87 18.58 -14.04
CA LYS A 170 15.65 19.01 -15.42
C LYS A 170 14.48 18.24 -16.00
N ASN A 171 13.27 18.71 -15.69
CA ASN A 171 12.06 18.16 -16.25
C ASN A 171 11.91 18.67 -17.68
N ASP A 172 11.71 17.77 -18.64
CA ASP A 172 11.23 18.15 -19.97
C ASP A 172 9.88 18.85 -19.78
N PRO A 173 9.70 20.11 -20.20
CA PRO A 173 8.43 20.84 -20.05
C PRO A 173 7.24 20.13 -20.72
N SER A 174 7.50 19.24 -21.69
CA SER A 174 6.50 18.42 -22.36
C SER A 174 6.18 17.11 -21.63
N SER A 175 6.93 16.76 -20.59
CA SER A 175 6.74 15.56 -19.78
C SER A 175 6.16 15.89 -18.41
N VAL A 176 5.00 15.31 -18.10
CA VAL A 176 4.43 15.34 -16.74
C VAL A 176 5.04 14.17 -15.97
N ILE A 177 5.88 14.49 -14.97
CA ILE A 177 6.38 13.48 -14.02
C ILE A 177 5.33 13.30 -12.94
N SER A 178 4.96 12.05 -12.67
CA SER A 178 3.93 11.73 -11.70
C SER A 178 4.32 10.54 -10.82
N GLN A 179 3.95 10.65 -9.55
CA GLN A 179 4.25 9.69 -8.50
C GLN A 179 3.00 9.46 -7.65
N GLY A 180 2.85 8.32 -6.97
CA GLY A 180 1.71 8.12 -6.09
C GLY A 180 1.87 7.04 -5.04
N ALA A 181 1.15 7.22 -3.93
CA ALA A 181 1.10 6.28 -2.82
C ALA A 181 -0.17 5.43 -2.87
N LEU A 182 -0.01 4.13 -2.60
CA LEU A 182 -1.12 3.19 -2.46
C LEU A 182 -1.39 2.87 -1.00
N GLU A 183 -2.63 3.10 -0.58
CA GLU A 183 -3.10 2.92 0.79
C GLU A 183 -4.20 1.87 0.90
N PHE A 184 -4.11 1.00 1.90
CA PHE A 184 -4.97 -0.19 2.02
C PHE A 184 -5.73 -0.31 3.33
N LEU A 185 -5.40 0.49 4.35
CA LEU A 185 -5.87 0.29 5.72
C LEU A 185 -6.69 1.45 6.32
N GLY A 186 -7.11 2.41 5.50
CA GLY A 186 -7.98 3.50 5.95
C GLY A 186 -7.24 4.60 6.72
N PHE A 187 -5.93 4.72 6.53
CA PHE A 187 -5.18 5.93 6.81
C PHE A 187 -5.40 6.93 5.67
N TYR A 188 -5.40 8.23 5.99
CA TYR A 188 -5.76 9.27 5.03
C TYR A 188 -4.69 10.35 4.90
N TYR A 189 -4.60 10.91 3.70
CA TYR A 189 -3.85 12.12 3.39
C TYR A 189 -4.55 13.35 4.00
N SER A 190 -3.79 14.40 4.33
CA SER A 190 -4.28 15.69 4.85
C SER A 190 -3.65 16.85 4.09
N GLU A 191 -4.50 17.69 3.49
CA GLU A 191 -4.06 18.91 2.81
C GLU A 191 -3.45 19.92 3.79
N GLN A 192 -3.97 19.97 5.03
CA GLN A 192 -3.48 20.88 6.06
C GLN A 192 -2.05 20.51 6.46
N ASP A 193 -1.80 19.23 6.71
CA ASP A 193 -0.49 18.74 7.14
C ASP A 193 0.53 18.88 6.01
N LEU A 194 0.15 18.61 4.75
CA LEU A 194 1.06 18.82 3.61
C LEU A 194 1.42 20.29 3.40
N ARG A 195 0.47 21.24 3.61
CA ARG A 195 0.78 22.69 3.59
C ARG A 195 1.74 23.05 4.71
N PHE A 196 1.49 22.53 5.91
CA PHE A 196 2.33 22.78 7.06
C PHE A 196 3.75 22.26 6.84
N TYR A 197 3.90 21.02 6.36
CA TYR A 197 5.16 20.41 5.98
C TYR A 197 5.94 21.25 4.94
N GLY A 198 5.26 21.69 3.88
CA GLY A 198 5.86 22.57 2.86
C GLY A 198 6.31 23.92 3.42
N LYS A 199 5.53 24.54 4.31
CA LYS A 199 5.90 25.81 4.96
C LYS A 199 7.09 25.61 5.91
N LEU A 200 7.05 24.57 6.73
CA LEU A 200 8.07 24.24 7.73
C LEU A 200 9.44 23.97 7.10
N LEU A 201 9.44 23.38 5.91
CA LEU A 201 10.64 23.08 5.13
C LEU A 201 10.97 24.14 4.08
N GLU A 202 10.16 25.19 3.93
CA GLU A 202 10.34 26.22 2.90
C GLU A 202 10.43 25.63 1.47
N LEU A 203 9.65 24.56 1.22
CA LEU A 203 9.59 23.88 -0.06
C LEU A 203 8.33 24.29 -0.84
N PRO A 204 8.41 24.46 -2.18
CA PRO A 204 7.27 24.84 -3.01
C PRO A 204 6.34 23.66 -3.31
N ILE A 205 5.86 23.00 -2.25
CA ILE A 205 5.01 21.81 -2.35
C ILE A 205 3.61 22.19 -2.82
N LYS A 206 3.14 21.49 -3.86
CA LYS A 206 1.78 21.63 -4.38
C LYS A 206 0.87 20.60 -3.73
N LEU A 207 -0.35 21.02 -3.44
CA LEU A 207 -1.40 20.06 -3.08
C LEU A 207 -1.73 19.13 -4.23
N LEU A 208 -2.18 17.94 -3.88
CA LEU A 208 -2.70 16.96 -4.83
C LEU A 208 -3.93 17.54 -5.54
N LYS A 209 -4.04 17.31 -6.85
CA LYS A 209 -5.25 17.67 -7.60
C LYS A 209 -6.40 16.76 -7.17
N LYS A 210 -7.63 17.28 -7.21
CA LYS A 210 -8.84 16.51 -6.86
C LYS A 210 -8.97 15.20 -7.64
N ASN A 211 -8.61 15.20 -8.92
CA ASN A 211 -8.62 13.99 -9.75
C ASN A 211 -7.42 13.07 -9.52
N HIS A 212 -6.45 13.39 -8.66
CA HIS A 212 -5.34 12.52 -8.27
C HIS A 212 -5.55 11.87 -6.90
N ILE A 213 -6.60 12.28 -6.19
CA ILE A 213 -7.09 11.64 -4.97
C ILE A 213 -8.14 10.62 -5.40
N ARG A 214 -7.78 9.34 -5.36
CA ARG A 214 -8.60 8.23 -5.85
C ARG A 214 -9.09 7.37 -4.69
N GLY A 215 -10.41 7.15 -4.65
CA GLY A 215 -11.05 6.43 -3.56
C GLY A 215 -11.38 7.34 -2.38
N SER A 216 -11.37 6.81 -1.16
CA SER A 216 -11.77 7.51 0.06
C SER A 216 -10.63 8.37 0.62
N ASN A 217 -10.98 9.55 1.15
CA ASN A 217 -10.01 10.43 1.78
C ASN A 217 -10.66 11.30 2.86
N ASN A 218 -10.65 10.83 4.10
CA ASN A 218 -11.22 11.57 5.23
C ASN A 218 -10.19 12.52 5.84
N GLN A 219 -10.28 13.81 5.48
CA GLN A 219 -9.38 14.87 5.98
C GLN A 219 -9.40 15.03 7.52
N SER A 220 -10.45 14.56 8.21
CA SER A 220 -10.53 14.63 9.67
C SER A 220 -9.84 13.46 10.39
N ASN A 221 -9.31 12.48 9.66
CA ASN A 221 -8.62 11.33 10.24
C ASN A 221 -7.31 11.01 9.48
N PRO A 222 -6.35 11.95 9.41
CA PRO A 222 -5.09 11.67 8.76
C PRO A 222 -4.34 10.52 9.43
N GLY A 223 -3.55 9.80 8.64
CA GLY A 223 -2.68 8.73 9.13
C GLY A 223 -1.20 9.02 8.89
N ALA A 224 -0.37 8.69 9.87
CA ALA A 224 1.07 8.95 9.82
C ALA A 224 1.74 8.28 8.60
N ASN A 225 1.35 7.04 8.28
CA ASN A 225 1.89 6.31 7.12
C ASN A 225 1.57 7.04 5.81
N SER A 226 0.30 7.38 5.60
CA SER A 226 -0.16 8.11 4.41
C SER A 226 0.50 9.47 4.25
N MET A 227 0.66 10.20 5.36
CA MET A 227 1.33 11.49 5.35
C MET A 227 2.81 11.33 5.05
N THR A 228 3.50 10.38 5.67
CA THR A 228 4.93 10.15 5.44
C THR A 228 5.22 9.86 3.97
N ASP A 229 4.44 8.98 3.32
CA ASP A 229 4.61 8.66 1.90
C ASP A 229 4.43 9.92 1.02
N ILE A 230 3.36 10.69 1.26
CA ILE A 230 3.02 11.87 0.46
C ILE A 230 4.02 13.02 0.70
N GLU A 231 4.39 13.29 1.94
CA GLU A 231 5.32 14.36 2.32
C GLU A 231 6.72 14.11 1.77
N GLN A 232 7.25 12.88 1.90
CA GLN A 232 8.59 12.56 1.39
C GLN A 232 8.64 12.64 -0.13
N MET A 233 7.62 12.09 -0.83
CA MET A 233 7.50 12.21 -2.28
C MET A 233 7.42 13.66 -2.75
N ALA A 234 6.54 14.46 -2.13
CA ALA A 234 6.32 15.85 -2.51
C ALA A 234 7.51 16.75 -2.12
N GLY A 235 8.20 16.46 -1.02
CA GLY A 235 9.38 17.20 -0.57
C GLY A 235 10.62 16.94 -1.41
N LEU A 236 10.86 15.68 -1.80
CA LEU A 236 11.99 15.32 -2.66
C LEU A 236 11.80 15.80 -4.11
N ASN A 237 10.57 15.77 -4.62
CA ASN A 237 10.26 16.26 -5.97
C ASN A 237 8.97 17.12 -6.00
N PRO A 238 9.04 18.40 -5.59
CA PRO A 238 7.88 19.30 -5.58
C PRO A 238 7.29 19.59 -6.97
N ALA A 239 8.04 19.31 -8.03
CA ALA A 239 7.61 19.52 -9.40
C ALA A 239 6.76 18.35 -9.95
N ALA A 240 6.86 17.16 -9.36
CA ALA A 240 6.05 16.01 -9.76
C ALA A 240 4.60 16.14 -9.31
N GLU A 241 3.69 15.60 -10.10
CA GLU A 241 2.30 15.44 -9.70
C GLU A 241 2.17 14.24 -8.77
N THR A 242 1.84 14.50 -7.50
CA THR A 242 1.59 13.43 -6.53
C THR A 242 0.15 12.94 -6.63
N TRP A 243 -0.03 11.63 -6.47
CA TRP A 243 -1.30 10.92 -6.46
C TRP A 243 -1.45 10.15 -5.15
N TYR A 244 -2.70 9.94 -4.76
CA TYR A 244 -3.05 9.22 -3.55
C TYR A 244 -4.19 8.27 -3.88
N PHE A 245 -4.00 6.98 -3.63
CA PHE A 245 -5.00 5.96 -3.87
C PHE A 245 -5.35 5.29 -2.55
N ASN A 246 -6.62 5.36 -2.16
CA ASN A 246 -7.14 4.59 -1.06
C ASN A 246 -8.51 4.04 -1.46
N TYR A 247 -8.50 2.83 -2.00
CA TYR A 247 -9.73 2.12 -2.35
C TYR A 247 -10.22 1.20 -1.25
N ASP A 248 -9.81 1.43 0.01
CA ASP A 248 -10.37 0.70 1.15
C ASP A 248 -11.89 0.94 1.21
N LYS A 249 -12.65 -0.07 0.79
CA LYS A 249 -14.09 0.06 0.53
C LYS A 249 -14.92 -0.03 1.81
N SER A 250 -14.42 -0.71 2.84
CA SER A 250 -15.14 -0.87 4.11
C SER A 250 -14.32 -1.62 5.17
N PHE A 251 -14.79 -1.52 6.42
CA PHE A 251 -14.32 -2.35 7.54
C PHE A 251 -14.40 -3.87 7.28
N ASN A 252 -15.18 -4.31 6.30
CA ASN A 252 -15.33 -5.72 5.95
C ASN A 252 -14.25 -6.23 5.00
N SER A 253 -13.29 -5.41 4.59
CA SER A 253 -12.23 -5.80 3.64
C SER A 253 -10.91 -6.00 4.38
N SER A 254 -10.20 -7.07 4.06
CA SER A 254 -8.85 -7.33 4.58
C SER A 254 -7.79 -6.55 3.80
N PHE A 255 -6.56 -6.55 4.34
CA PHE A 255 -5.40 -6.07 3.59
C PHE A 255 -5.27 -6.80 2.25
N GLY A 256 -5.29 -8.14 2.24
CA GLY A 256 -5.13 -8.93 1.03
C GLY A 256 -6.22 -8.65 -0.02
N GLU A 257 -7.48 -8.53 0.37
CA GLU A 257 -8.56 -8.14 -0.56
C GLU A 257 -8.30 -6.75 -1.16
N ASN A 258 -8.08 -5.74 -0.31
CA ASN A 258 -7.85 -4.37 -0.74
C ASN A 258 -6.60 -4.27 -1.63
N PHE A 259 -5.55 -5.00 -1.27
CA PHE A 259 -4.30 -5.07 -1.99
C PHE A 259 -4.49 -5.63 -3.39
N PHE A 260 -5.02 -6.85 -3.52
CA PHE A 260 -5.25 -7.47 -4.82
C PHE A 260 -6.17 -6.62 -5.70
N THR A 261 -7.30 -6.18 -5.15
CA THR A 261 -8.32 -5.46 -5.93
C THR A 261 -7.83 -4.08 -6.38
N THR A 262 -7.00 -3.41 -5.58
CA THR A 262 -6.38 -2.13 -5.96
C THR A 262 -5.31 -2.32 -7.03
N THR A 263 -4.38 -3.25 -6.85
CA THR A 263 -3.33 -3.53 -7.88
C THR A 263 -3.96 -3.87 -9.22
N ARG A 264 -5.03 -4.66 -9.19
CA ARG A 264 -5.83 -4.99 -10.36
C ARG A 264 -6.56 -3.78 -10.97
N LEU A 265 -7.17 -2.93 -10.14
CA LEU A 265 -7.86 -1.73 -10.61
C LEU A 265 -6.92 -0.78 -11.34
N LEU A 266 -5.67 -0.63 -10.87
CA LEU A 266 -4.67 0.20 -11.53
C LEU A 266 -4.44 -0.23 -12.99
N ASN A 267 -4.47 -1.53 -13.28
CA ASN A 267 -4.36 -2.05 -14.65
C ASN A 267 -5.55 -1.74 -15.57
N GLN A 268 -6.66 -1.27 -14.99
CA GLN A 268 -7.88 -0.88 -15.72
C GLN A 268 -7.94 0.62 -15.99
N LEU A 269 -7.28 1.43 -15.17
CA LEU A 269 -7.22 2.88 -15.32
C LEU A 269 -6.27 3.27 -16.46
N ASP A 270 -6.70 4.16 -17.34
CA ASP A 270 -5.88 4.65 -18.45
C ASP A 270 -4.77 5.60 -17.98
N ASP A 271 -5.05 6.41 -16.97
CA ASP A 271 -4.12 7.39 -16.40
C ASP A 271 -3.81 7.06 -14.93
N ILE A 272 -2.54 6.76 -14.68
CA ILE A 272 -1.95 6.44 -13.37
C ILE A 272 -0.53 7.00 -13.36
N PRO A 273 0.05 7.31 -12.18
CA PRO A 273 1.39 7.88 -12.11
C PRO A 273 2.46 6.91 -12.61
N GLN A 274 3.58 7.46 -13.10
CA GLN A 274 4.73 6.69 -13.60
C GLN A 274 5.42 5.89 -12.49
N VAL A 275 5.43 6.42 -11.27
CA VAL A 275 6.00 5.75 -10.08
C VAL A 275 4.90 5.54 -9.05
N LEU A 276 4.78 4.32 -8.55
CA LEU A 276 3.89 3.95 -7.46
C LEU A 276 4.70 3.44 -6.28
N THR A 277 4.37 3.87 -5.06
CA THR A 277 4.95 3.37 -3.83
C THR A 277 3.93 2.60 -2.99
N ILE A 278 4.38 1.51 -2.38
CA ILE A 278 3.62 0.65 -1.48
C ILE A 278 4.39 0.52 -0.17
N SER A 279 3.87 1.15 0.87
CA SER A 279 4.43 1.10 2.22
C SER A 279 3.72 0.06 3.11
N TYR A 280 3.46 -1.12 2.54
CA TYR A 280 2.78 -2.24 3.20
C TYR A 280 3.41 -3.58 2.86
N PHE A 281 3.35 -4.50 3.81
CA PHE A 281 3.79 -5.87 3.61
C PHE A 281 3.09 -6.83 4.58
N GLU A 282 3.01 -8.08 4.17
CA GLU A 282 2.69 -9.24 5.00
C GLU A 282 3.80 -10.27 4.83
N PRO A 283 4.05 -11.17 5.79
CA PRO A 283 4.80 -12.39 5.51
C PRO A 283 4.15 -13.11 4.32
N GLU A 284 4.95 -13.60 3.36
CA GLU A 284 4.43 -14.28 2.18
C GLU A 284 3.54 -15.48 2.56
N ILE A 285 3.95 -16.21 3.60
CA ILE A 285 3.13 -17.28 4.18
C ILE A 285 1.80 -16.76 4.71
N GLY A 286 1.74 -15.54 5.27
CA GLY A 286 0.53 -14.94 5.84
C GLY A 286 -0.57 -14.64 4.82
N ILE A 287 -0.24 -14.61 3.52
CA ILE A 287 -1.21 -14.43 2.43
C ILE A 287 -2.26 -15.54 2.41
N CYS A 288 -1.95 -16.74 2.91
CA CYS A 288 -2.93 -17.83 3.02
C CYS A 288 -4.20 -17.40 3.75
N SER A 289 -4.11 -16.50 4.73
CA SER A 289 -5.24 -16.02 5.52
C SER A 289 -6.23 -15.17 4.72
N THR A 290 -5.80 -14.68 3.55
CA THR A 290 -6.65 -13.92 2.61
C THR A 290 -7.61 -14.83 1.85
N VAL A 291 -7.19 -16.08 1.60
CA VAL A 291 -7.87 -16.99 0.67
C VAL A 291 -8.30 -18.31 1.33
N SER A 292 -7.88 -18.58 2.56
CA SER A 292 -8.06 -19.86 3.25
C SER A 292 -7.77 -19.76 4.77
N ASN A 293 -7.70 -20.90 5.45
CA ASN A 293 -7.36 -21.03 6.86
C ASN A 293 -5.88 -21.31 7.15
N CYS A 294 -5.00 -21.26 6.14
CA CYS A 294 -3.56 -21.49 6.28
C CYS A 294 -3.13 -22.91 6.69
N ASP A 295 -3.90 -23.94 6.31
CA ASP A 295 -3.46 -25.32 6.46
C ASP A 295 -2.59 -25.80 5.26
N ASP A 296 -1.90 -26.94 5.42
CA ASP A 296 -1.00 -27.48 4.38
C ASP A 296 -1.71 -27.78 3.04
N LYS A 297 -3.03 -27.99 3.06
CA LYS A 297 -3.81 -28.29 1.84
C LYS A 297 -4.15 -27.02 1.06
N THR A 298 -4.16 -25.87 1.74
CA THR A 298 -4.64 -24.60 1.21
C THR A 298 -3.54 -23.64 0.77
N LEU A 299 -2.27 -23.98 1.01
CA LEU A 299 -1.11 -23.25 0.46
C LEU A 299 -1.20 -23.06 -1.07
N SER A 300 -1.81 -24.00 -1.78
CA SER A 300 -2.03 -23.89 -3.24
C SER A 300 -2.91 -22.69 -3.65
N ALA A 301 -3.86 -22.27 -2.81
CA ALA A 301 -4.68 -21.08 -3.07
C ALA A 301 -3.88 -19.79 -2.82
N ALA A 302 -3.02 -19.78 -1.79
CA ALA A 302 -2.12 -18.67 -1.49
C ALA A 302 -1.09 -18.46 -2.61
N GLU A 303 -0.50 -19.54 -3.11
CA GLU A 303 0.38 -19.53 -4.29
C GLU A 303 -0.33 -18.92 -5.50
N LYS A 304 -1.57 -19.37 -5.81
CA LYS A 304 -2.36 -18.80 -6.90
C LYS A 304 -2.66 -17.31 -6.71
N TYR A 305 -2.93 -16.87 -5.48
CA TYR A 305 -3.09 -15.45 -5.17
C TYR A 305 -1.80 -14.67 -5.47
N ILE A 306 -0.65 -15.17 -5.00
CA ILE A 306 0.65 -14.54 -5.20
C ILE A 306 0.98 -14.48 -6.69
N ASP A 307 0.85 -15.59 -7.41
CA ASP A 307 1.07 -15.67 -8.85
C ASP A 307 0.18 -14.70 -9.60
N ARG A 308 -1.12 -14.66 -9.28
CA ARG A 308 -2.05 -13.77 -9.94
C ARG A 308 -1.74 -12.31 -9.66
N THR A 309 -1.33 -11.98 -8.44
CA THR A 309 -0.97 -10.62 -8.08
C THR A 309 0.38 -10.21 -8.71
N ASN A 310 1.33 -11.13 -8.82
CA ASN A 310 2.57 -10.96 -9.58
C ASN A 310 2.28 -10.67 -11.07
N LEU A 311 1.27 -11.31 -11.66
CA LEU A 311 0.82 -10.98 -13.01
C LEU A 311 0.24 -9.57 -13.10
N GLU A 312 -0.43 -9.06 -12.06
CA GLU A 312 -0.86 -7.66 -12.04
C GLU A 312 0.31 -6.68 -12.00
N PHE A 313 1.38 -6.99 -11.25
CA PHE A 313 2.62 -6.21 -11.28
C PHE A 313 3.35 -6.30 -12.62
N MET A 314 3.40 -7.49 -13.23
CA MET A 314 3.96 -7.67 -14.57
C MET A 314 3.23 -6.79 -15.60
N LYS A 315 1.90 -6.69 -15.52
CA LYS A 315 1.10 -5.81 -16.40
C LYS A 315 1.43 -4.33 -16.19
N LEU A 316 1.64 -3.90 -14.94
CA LEU A 316 2.09 -2.53 -14.64
C LEU A 316 3.49 -2.28 -15.21
N ALA A 317 4.42 -3.22 -15.03
CA ALA A 317 5.76 -3.13 -15.60
C ALA A 317 5.73 -3.04 -17.15
N MET A 318 4.87 -3.84 -17.80
CA MET A 318 4.65 -3.75 -19.26
C MET A 318 4.08 -2.40 -19.71
N ARG A 319 3.40 -1.67 -18.81
CA ARG A 319 2.94 -0.31 -19.07
C ARG A 319 4.02 0.75 -18.87
N GLY A 320 5.22 0.37 -18.42
CA GLY A 320 6.29 1.31 -18.09
C GLY A 320 6.09 1.98 -16.73
N ILE A 321 5.35 1.35 -15.82
CA ILE A 321 5.16 1.83 -14.45
C ILE A 321 6.20 1.22 -13.53
N THR A 322 6.87 2.05 -12.75
CA THR A 322 7.75 1.62 -11.66
C THR A 322 6.92 1.44 -10.39
N VAL A 323 6.98 0.24 -9.80
CA VAL A 323 6.37 -0.03 -8.50
C VAL A 323 7.49 -0.25 -7.48
N LEU A 324 7.54 0.62 -6.48
CA LEU A 324 8.44 0.56 -5.34
C LEU A 324 7.69 -0.02 -4.15
N VAL A 325 8.29 -0.98 -3.44
CA VAL A 325 7.69 -1.60 -2.26
C VAL A 325 8.73 -1.62 -1.15
N LEU A 326 8.36 -1.25 0.07
CA LEU A 326 9.24 -1.47 1.22
C LEU A 326 9.56 -2.97 1.41
N SER A 327 10.79 -3.30 1.83
CA SER A 327 11.20 -4.70 2.01
C SER A 327 10.69 -5.32 3.32
N GLY A 328 10.13 -4.50 4.21
CA GLY A 328 9.69 -4.88 5.55
C GLY A 328 10.53 -4.24 6.66
N SER A 329 9.94 -4.13 7.86
CA SER A 329 10.55 -3.49 9.05
C SER A 329 10.96 -4.48 10.16
N SER A 330 10.93 -5.78 9.87
CA SER A 330 11.15 -6.85 10.86
C SER A 330 12.37 -7.74 10.58
N GLY A 331 13.26 -7.31 9.68
CA GLY A 331 14.45 -8.07 9.28
C GLY A 331 14.11 -9.42 8.63
N ALA A 332 15.07 -10.35 8.62
CA ALA A 332 14.92 -11.66 7.99
C ALA A 332 13.85 -12.56 8.67
N ASN A 333 13.58 -12.32 9.95
CA ASN A 333 12.57 -13.06 10.70
C ASN A 333 11.13 -12.64 10.33
N GLY A 334 10.96 -11.51 9.62
CA GLY A 334 9.64 -10.98 9.27
C GLY A 334 8.78 -10.68 10.51
N PHE A 335 7.52 -10.32 10.27
CA PHE A 335 6.51 -10.49 11.31
C PHE A 335 6.36 -11.99 11.49
N GLY A 336 6.89 -12.55 12.58
CA GLY A 336 6.89 -13.98 12.85
C GLY A 336 5.56 -14.60 12.44
N GLY A 337 5.59 -15.58 11.52
CA GLY A 337 4.36 -16.20 11.04
C GLY A 337 3.49 -16.62 12.23
N ASN A 338 2.18 -16.49 12.09
CA ASN A 338 1.20 -17.05 13.03
C ASN A 338 1.35 -16.62 14.51
N ASN A 339 1.48 -15.31 14.79
CA ASN A 339 1.58 -14.77 16.17
C ASN A 339 2.81 -15.22 16.97
N GLU A 340 3.87 -15.72 16.32
CA GLU A 340 5.13 -15.94 17.02
C GLU A 340 5.72 -14.58 17.42
N THR A 341 6.00 -14.42 18.72
CA THR A 341 6.76 -13.28 19.22
C THR A 341 8.06 -13.19 18.44
N VAL A 342 8.31 -12.03 17.81
CA VAL A 342 9.59 -11.71 17.16
C VAL A 342 10.65 -11.62 18.25
N ASN A 343 11.14 -12.77 18.71
CA ASN A 343 12.18 -12.88 19.73
C ASN A 343 13.57 -13.05 19.09
N CYS A 344 13.66 -12.89 17.77
CA CYS A 344 14.87 -13.08 16.97
C CYS A 344 15.57 -14.43 17.13
N THR A 345 14.87 -15.45 17.65
CA THR A 345 15.42 -16.82 17.82
C THR A 345 14.88 -17.81 16.80
N ASN A 346 13.89 -17.42 16.00
CA ASN A 346 13.38 -18.27 14.92
C ASN A 346 14.50 -18.53 13.89
N LYS A 347 14.59 -19.79 13.43
CA LYS A 347 15.58 -20.26 12.44
C LYS A 347 15.05 -20.23 11.01
N VAL A 348 13.77 -19.92 10.84
CA VAL A 348 13.09 -19.80 9.55
C VAL A 348 12.96 -18.32 9.23
N PHE A 349 13.36 -17.95 8.01
CA PHE A 349 13.17 -16.60 7.50
C PHE A 349 11.81 -16.47 6.81
N TYR A 350 11.16 -15.33 7.01
CA TYR A 350 9.84 -15.04 6.46
C TYR A 350 9.94 -13.85 5.51
N PRO A 351 10.03 -14.08 4.18
CA PRO A 351 10.07 -12.99 3.22
C PRO A 351 8.75 -12.21 3.26
N GLY A 352 8.85 -10.88 3.07
CA GLY A 352 7.70 -10.00 2.99
C GLY A 352 7.13 -9.93 1.58
N TYR A 353 5.82 -10.13 1.44
CA TYR A 353 5.05 -9.89 0.23
C TYR A 353 4.31 -8.54 0.34
N PRO A 354 4.29 -7.69 -0.69
CA PRO A 354 4.72 -7.94 -2.08
C PRO A 354 6.20 -7.69 -2.37
N GLY A 355 7.02 -7.40 -1.36
CA GLY A 355 8.46 -7.15 -1.51
C GLY A 355 9.24 -8.30 -2.17
N SER A 356 8.73 -9.54 -2.08
CA SER A 356 9.31 -10.73 -2.73
C SER A 356 8.94 -10.90 -4.21
N SER A 357 8.03 -10.08 -4.76
CA SER A 357 7.64 -10.17 -6.16
C SER A 357 8.80 -9.82 -7.10
N SER A 358 9.00 -10.60 -8.16
CA SER A 358 10.05 -10.33 -9.17
C SER A 358 9.73 -9.18 -10.14
N PHE A 359 8.54 -8.57 -10.04
CA PHE A 359 8.07 -7.52 -10.96
C PHE A 359 8.00 -6.13 -10.33
N ILE A 360 8.55 -5.98 -9.13
CA ILE A 360 8.63 -4.72 -8.40
C ILE A 360 10.09 -4.40 -8.05
N THR A 361 10.33 -3.21 -7.52
CA THR A 361 11.60 -2.86 -6.87
C THR A 361 11.40 -2.86 -5.36
N SER A 362 12.02 -3.82 -4.67
CA SER A 362 12.00 -3.87 -3.20
C SER A 362 13.04 -2.91 -2.64
N VAL A 363 12.63 -2.04 -1.72
CA VAL A 363 13.44 -0.97 -1.15
C VAL A 363 13.67 -1.25 0.33
N GLY A 364 14.94 -1.51 0.68
CA GLY A 364 15.39 -1.68 2.05
C GLY A 364 15.65 -0.36 2.78
N ALA A 365 16.16 -0.48 4.00
CA ALA A 365 16.53 0.66 4.84
C ALA A 365 18.01 0.61 5.22
N THR A 366 18.58 1.79 5.46
CA THR A 366 19.95 1.97 5.96
C THR A 366 19.93 2.86 7.19
N GLU A 367 20.88 2.66 8.09
CA GLU A 367 21.11 3.55 9.21
C GLU A 367 22.26 4.52 8.89
N LEU A 368 22.07 5.81 9.20
CA LEU A 368 23.10 6.82 9.04
C LEU A 368 23.95 6.88 10.30
N ILE A 369 25.20 6.44 10.20
CA ILE A 369 26.16 6.45 11.30
C ILE A 369 26.95 7.77 11.26
N ASN A 370 27.29 8.32 12.42
CA ASN A 370 28.10 9.55 12.56
C ASN A 370 27.48 10.77 11.87
N MET A 371 26.16 10.95 11.99
CA MET A 371 25.51 12.16 11.51
C MET A 371 26.11 13.38 12.21
N ARG A 372 26.81 14.21 11.43
CA ARG A 372 27.17 15.55 11.87
C ARG A 372 26.08 16.49 11.37
N TYR A 373 25.72 17.49 12.18
CA TYR A 373 24.88 18.57 11.69
C TYR A 373 25.54 19.17 10.46
N GLU A 374 24.92 18.97 9.30
CA GLU A 374 25.33 19.66 8.11
C GLU A 374 24.68 21.04 8.13
N THR A 375 25.49 22.07 7.98
CA THR A 375 24.98 23.40 7.67
C THR A 375 24.43 23.36 6.25
N LEU A 376 23.11 23.46 6.13
CA LEU A 376 22.45 23.68 4.85
C LEU A 376 22.71 25.13 4.40
N PRO A 377 22.90 25.40 3.10
CA PRO A 377 23.08 26.76 2.59
C PRO A 377 21.92 27.70 2.95
N HIS A 378 20.70 27.13 3.03
CA HIS A 378 19.49 27.76 3.55
C HIS A 378 18.90 26.78 4.57
N GLN A 379 18.97 27.12 5.86
CA GLN A 379 18.38 26.29 6.90
C GLN A 379 16.87 26.56 6.96
N PRO A 380 16.02 25.54 6.72
CA PRO A 380 14.59 25.72 6.86
C PRO A 380 14.23 26.00 8.31
N SER A 381 13.06 26.60 8.52
CA SER A 381 12.52 26.97 9.83
C SER A 381 12.59 25.84 10.88
N ILE A 382 12.41 24.57 10.49
CA ILE A 382 12.55 23.41 11.41
C ILE A 382 13.97 23.22 11.97
N CYS A 383 14.99 23.71 11.25
CA CYS A 383 16.40 23.59 11.63
C CYS A 383 16.94 24.84 12.35
N SER A 384 16.15 25.92 12.44
CA SER A 384 16.56 27.18 13.10
C SER A 384 16.19 27.25 14.58
N ASP A 385 15.23 26.45 15.05
CA ASP A 385 14.87 26.39 16.47
C ASP A 385 15.89 25.54 17.24
N LYS A 386 16.76 26.20 17.99
CA LYS A 386 17.72 25.56 18.91
C LYS A 386 17.09 25.06 20.22
N THR A 387 15.76 25.01 20.29
CA THR A 387 14.98 24.73 21.52
C THR A 387 14.05 23.52 21.41
N ALA A 388 14.16 22.72 20.35
CA ALA A 388 13.50 21.42 20.27
C ALA A 388 14.35 20.32 20.90
#